data_AF-A0A9D1RVK5-F1
#
_entry.id   AF-A0A9D1RVK5-F1
#
_cell.length_a   1.000
_cell.length_b   1.000
_cell.length_c   1.000
_cell.angle_alpha   90.00
_cell.angle_beta   90.00
_cell.angle_gamma   90.00
#
_symmetry.space_group_name_H-M   'P 1'
#
loop_
_entity.id
_entity.type
_entity.pdbx_description
1 polymer ?
#
loop_
_entity_poly.entity_id
_entity_poly.type
_entity_poly.pdbx_seq_one_letter_code
_entity_poly.pdbx_strand_id
1 'polypeptide(L)'
;MKVLGKSLLTAVTVVCTAVGGAQVAGAQDRQVLIDSLYPQQVHDAPIGDGGDGVGNSAGQVAPGREDLEPLEPGFDDNRIDNQAGQGWVPTVDPSPVVVSGAMRSDREEIPGGFTKEEADLAEVQEARERLGAAGFERAGGVLPQGVAEAFVAAPVNCRTYWPSPYRVCGAIRKKYDSLGGPASFLTWPRSDEVGVPDGVGRRNEFVNGFIYWHPDTGAHAVSTHFSWVWNNLGWESGPLGYPMEDEVAVGDGLGRKQVFQGGHIYGSLAGLGSVRGRILERWLELGGPTGVLGYPLGDEAGTPDGRGRFSRFTGGMMYWTQETDAHFVTGAIQEIWALSGYERGEYGYPVEDGGQVVNGSVQQQFSRRMLNIEEYIGTELITLPNGKPINSVVFNLTGKEYFNEILQYYDVGATVRENQGPGGPGNQIPKRTVVSPIPVPSIYRYDPNWHGTGDSLNDYCTWSPDDFRPADVYAPAADFRGPCANHDMCYEAVNRGTRDRGYCDSKFLRELYYVCSHVYDRGSGVEGQCRSRAELYYSAVRKAHGD
;
A
#
# COMPACT_ATOMS: atom_id res chain seq x y z
N MET A 1 -11.28 -57.13 -30.93
CA MET A 1 -10.13 -57.23 -30.00
C MET A 1 -10.08 -55.95 -29.17
N LYS A 2 -10.00 -56.13 -27.84
CA LYS A 2 -9.56 -55.25 -26.72
C LYS A 2 -9.08 -53.81 -27.07
N VAL A 3 -9.25 -52.71 -26.31
CA VAL A 3 -9.67 -52.43 -24.91
C VAL A 3 -9.62 -50.87 -24.66
N LEU A 4 -10.56 -50.33 -23.85
CA LEU A 4 -10.57 -49.17 -22.88
C LEU A 4 -9.83 -47.83 -23.20
N GLY A 5 -10.29 -46.63 -22.80
CA GLY A 5 -11.28 -46.25 -21.78
C GLY A 5 -11.61 -44.73 -21.73
N LYS A 6 -12.61 -44.40 -20.91
CA LYS A 6 -13.38 -43.14 -20.69
C LYS A 6 -12.54 -42.03 -19.99
N SER A 7 -12.89 -40.74 -19.99
CA SER A 7 -14.09 -40.13 -19.36
C SER A 7 -14.32 -38.65 -19.71
N LEU A 8 -15.61 -38.28 -19.69
CA LEU A 8 -16.22 -36.95 -19.73
C LEU A 8 -15.83 -36.06 -18.54
N LEU A 9 -15.73 -34.74 -18.75
CA LEU A 9 -16.03 -33.72 -17.74
C LEU A 9 -17.17 -32.82 -18.27
N THR A 10 -18.26 -32.78 -17.51
CA THR A 10 -19.46 -31.98 -17.77
C THR A 10 -19.30 -30.62 -17.09
N ALA A 11 -19.46 -29.53 -17.85
CA ALA A 11 -19.55 -28.17 -17.31
C ALA A 11 -20.92 -27.97 -16.64
N VAL A 12 -20.92 -27.51 -15.39
CA VAL A 12 -22.13 -27.05 -14.69
C VAL A 12 -22.18 -25.53 -14.78
N THR A 13 -23.06 -25.05 -15.65
CA THR A 13 -23.53 -23.65 -15.67
C THR A 13 -24.52 -23.48 -14.52
N VAL A 14 -24.25 -22.57 -13.57
CA VAL A 14 -25.26 -22.12 -12.60
C VAL A 14 -25.85 -20.80 -13.11
N VAL A 15 -27.10 -20.89 -13.57
CA VAL A 15 -27.99 -19.77 -13.84
C VAL A 15 -28.70 -19.43 -12.52
N CYS A 16 -28.55 -18.21 -12.01
CA CYS A 16 -29.41 -17.70 -10.95
C CYS A 16 -30.65 -17.02 -11.57
N THR A 17 -31.78 -17.71 -11.56
CA THR A 17 -33.11 -17.10 -11.73
C THR A 17 -33.62 -16.61 -10.38
N ALA A 18 -33.97 -15.33 -10.32
CA ALA A 18 -34.64 -14.72 -9.18
C ALA A 18 -36.12 -15.11 -9.12
N VAL A 19 -36.56 -15.69 -7.99
CA VAL A 19 -37.97 -15.64 -7.55
C VAL A 19 -37.95 -15.37 -6.04
N GLY A 20 -38.71 -14.35 -5.65
CA GLY A 20 -38.65 -13.71 -4.34
C GLY A 20 -39.10 -14.55 -3.14
N GLY A 21 -38.65 -14.09 -1.98
CA GLY A 21 -38.97 -14.59 -0.66
C GLY A 21 -37.80 -14.34 0.27
N ALA A 22 -37.85 -13.26 1.05
CA ALA A 22 -36.85 -12.98 2.08
C ALA A 22 -36.92 -14.08 3.16
N GLN A 23 -35.95 -15.00 3.14
CA GLN A 23 -35.66 -15.89 4.25
C GLN A 23 -34.20 -15.66 4.66
N VAL A 24 -34.00 -15.44 5.96
CA VAL A 24 -32.70 -15.27 6.59
C VAL A 24 -31.88 -16.55 6.38
N ALA A 25 -30.75 -16.46 5.68
CA ALA A 25 -29.87 -17.60 5.42
C ALA A 25 -29.31 -18.18 6.73
N GLY A 26 -29.41 -19.50 6.88
CA GLY A 26 -28.93 -20.26 8.04
C GLY A 26 -27.40 -20.36 8.10
N ALA A 27 -26.87 -20.75 9.26
CA ALA A 27 -25.43 -20.77 9.55
C ALA A 27 -24.57 -21.58 8.55
N GLN A 28 -25.14 -22.60 7.90
CA GLN A 28 -24.43 -23.41 6.88
C GLN A 28 -24.23 -22.67 5.54
N ASP A 29 -25.16 -21.81 5.13
CA ASP A 29 -25.01 -21.00 3.90
C ASP A 29 -23.93 -19.91 4.04
N ARG A 30 -23.59 -19.51 5.28
CA ARG A 30 -22.53 -18.53 5.56
C ARG A 30 -21.12 -19.15 5.48
N GLN A 31 -20.98 -20.45 5.72
CA GLN A 31 -19.69 -21.15 5.64
C GLN A 31 -19.19 -21.26 4.18
N VAL A 32 -20.09 -21.43 3.22
CA VAL A 32 -19.78 -21.48 1.78
C VAL A 32 -19.29 -20.12 1.25
N LEU A 33 -19.80 -19.03 1.81
CA LEU A 33 -19.34 -17.66 1.52
C LEU A 33 -17.91 -17.39 2.06
N ILE A 34 -17.55 -17.96 3.21
CA ILE A 34 -16.22 -17.82 3.82
C ILE A 34 -15.15 -18.58 3.01
N ASP A 35 -15.47 -19.78 2.51
CA ASP A 35 -14.53 -20.55 1.68
C ASP A 35 -14.30 -19.94 0.27
N SER A 36 -15.17 -19.03 -0.18
CA SER A 36 -15.02 -18.27 -1.43
C SER A 36 -14.08 -17.06 -1.32
N LEU A 37 -13.74 -16.61 -0.11
CA LEU A 37 -12.99 -15.37 0.13
C LEU A 37 -11.49 -15.60 0.36
N TYR A 38 -11.07 -16.86 0.44
CA TYR A 38 -9.67 -17.29 0.41
C TYR A 38 -9.53 -18.47 -0.57
N PRO A 39 -9.53 -18.23 -1.90
CA PRO A 39 -8.90 -19.20 -2.78
C PRO A 39 -7.45 -19.34 -2.31
N GLN A 40 -7.03 -20.58 -2.08
CA GLN A 40 -5.65 -20.96 -1.83
C GLN A 40 -4.72 -20.10 -2.69
N GLN A 41 -3.65 -19.56 -2.10
CA GLN A 41 -2.56 -18.96 -2.85
C GLN A 41 -2.19 -19.88 -4.02
N VAL A 42 -2.59 -19.51 -5.23
CA VAL A 42 -2.10 -20.15 -6.44
C VAL A 42 -0.75 -19.50 -6.68
N HIS A 43 0.27 -20.09 -6.05
CA HIS A 43 1.56 -20.18 -6.68
C HIS A 43 1.37 -20.93 -8.01
N ASP A 44 1.80 -20.27 -9.09
CA ASP A 44 1.89 -20.76 -10.46
C ASP A 44 0.58 -21.10 -11.18
N ALA A 45 0.14 -20.19 -12.04
CA ALA A 45 -0.59 -20.55 -13.25
C ALA A 45 -0.20 -19.64 -14.44
N PRO A 46 -0.08 -20.20 -15.66
CA PRO A 46 0.68 -19.63 -16.76
C PRO A 46 -0.13 -18.60 -17.57
N ILE A 47 0.61 -17.70 -18.21
CA ILE A 47 0.14 -16.79 -19.26
C ILE A 47 -0.54 -17.63 -20.37
N GLY A 48 -1.85 -17.49 -20.49
CA GLY A 48 -2.68 -18.16 -21.50
C GLY A 48 -3.19 -17.15 -22.53
N ASP A 49 -2.70 -17.30 -23.75
CA ASP A 49 -3.12 -16.66 -25.00
C ASP A 49 -4.63 -16.84 -25.27
N GLY A 50 -5.27 -15.78 -25.80
CA GLY A 50 -6.70 -15.73 -26.07
C GLY A 50 -7.06 -14.51 -26.90
N GLY A 51 -6.89 -14.64 -28.22
CA GLY A 51 -7.17 -13.60 -29.20
C GLY A 51 -8.63 -13.23 -29.44
N ASP A 52 -8.73 -12.07 -30.10
CA ASP A 52 -9.78 -11.55 -30.99
C ASP A 52 -11.12 -11.07 -30.42
N GLY A 53 -11.21 -9.74 -30.28
CA GLY A 53 -12.05 -8.98 -31.21
C GLY A 53 -13.08 -8.00 -30.63
N VAL A 54 -12.64 -6.82 -30.15
CA VAL A 54 -13.28 -5.51 -30.42
C VAL A 54 -12.21 -4.42 -30.29
N GLY A 55 -11.93 -3.71 -31.39
CA GLY A 55 -10.80 -2.79 -31.51
C GLY A 55 -10.95 -1.46 -30.74
N ASN A 56 -9.89 -1.11 -30.01
CA ASN A 56 -9.52 0.26 -29.67
C ASN A 56 -8.01 0.41 -29.92
N SER A 57 -7.66 1.39 -30.75
CA SER A 57 -6.34 1.66 -31.30
C SER A 57 -5.37 2.22 -30.25
N ALA A 58 -4.89 1.38 -29.33
CA ALA A 58 -3.90 1.72 -28.30
C ALA A 58 -2.60 0.91 -28.47
N GLY A 59 -2.11 0.84 -29.71
CA GLY A 59 -1.01 -0.08 -30.07
C GLY A 59 -0.08 0.42 -31.17
N GLN A 60 0.13 1.73 -31.30
CA GLN A 60 1.32 2.21 -32.01
C GLN A 60 2.35 2.64 -30.98
N VAL A 61 3.35 1.77 -30.77
CA VAL A 61 4.64 2.19 -30.21
C VAL A 61 5.18 3.27 -31.13
N ALA A 62 5.70 4.37 -30.56
CA ALA A 62 6.30 5.44 -31.35
C ALA A 62 7.44 4.85 -32.22
N PRO A 63 7.52 5.20 -33.52
CA PRO A 63 8.58 4.68 -34.39
C PRO A 63 9.97 4.97 -33.80
N GLY A 64 10.81 3.95 -33.62
CA GLY A 64 12.16 4.05 -33.04
C GLY A 64 12.30 3.47 -31.62
N ARG A 65 11.42 2.55 -31.22
CA ARG A 65 11.46 1.85 -29.92
C ARG A 65 11.27 0.33 -30.02
N GLU A 66 11.37 -0.22 -31.21
CA GLU A 66 11.17 -1.64 -31.49
C GLU A 66 12.34 -2.53 -31.01
N ASP A 67 13.46 -1.94 -30.57
CA ASP A 67 14.74 -2.63 -30.40
C ASP A 67 15.29 -2.65 -28.95
N LEU A 68 14.54 -2.16 -27.96
CA LEU A 68 15.02 -2.16 -26.56
C LEU A 68 14.79 -3.54 -25.91
N GLU A 69 15.85 -4.33 -25.77
CA GLU A 69 15.81 -5.60 -25.04
C GLU A 69 15.72 -5.40 -23.50
N PRO A 70 14.96 -6.23 -22.77
CA PRO A 70 14.76 -6.12 -21.31
C PRO A 70 15.99 -6.33 -20.42
N LEU A 71 17.19 -6.57 -20.97
CA LEU A 71 18.35 -7.09 -20.22
C LEU A 71 19.55 -6.13 -20.14
N GLU A 72 19.37 -4.84 -20.39
CA GLU A 72 20.44 -3.88 -20.11
C GLU A 72 20.64 -3.66 -18.59
N PRO A 73 21.89 -3.52 -18.10
CA PRO A 73 22.16 -3.19 -16.71
C PRO A 73 21.46 -1.87 -16.33
N GLY A 74 20.50 -1.94 -15.40
CA GLY A 74 19.64 -0.82 -14.98
C GLY A 74 18.24 -0.80 -15.62
N PHE A 75 17.87 -1.80 -16.41
CA PHE A 75 16.56 -1.87 -17.09
C PHE A 75 15.61 -2.99 -16.64
N ASP A 76 16.06 -4.00 -15.86
CA ASP A 76 15.18 -4.99 -15.21
C ASP A 76 15.74 -5.52 -13.86
N ASP A 77 16.55 -4.71 -13.18
CA ASP A 77 16.60 -4.79 -11.73
C ASP A 77 16.02 -3.49 -11.17
N ASN A 78 15.21 -3.57 -10.12
CA ASN A 78 14.70 -2.40 -9.41
C ASN A 78 15.83 -1.60 -8.71
N ARG A 79 17.08 -1.65 -9.20
CA ARG A 79 18.20 -0.84 -8.71
C ARG A 79 18.24 0.47 -9.48
N ILE A 80 17.39 1.40 -9.04
CA ILE A 80 17.51 2.81 -9.41
C ILE A 80 18.88 3.31 -8.96
N ASP A 81 19.83 3.47 -9.89
CA ASP A 81 21.11 4.10 -9.60
C ASP A 81 20.95 5.62 -9.57
N ASN A 82 20.59 6.15 -8.40
CA ASN A 82 20.54 7.58 -8.15
C ASN A 82 21.93 8.24 -8.10
N GLN A 83 23.01 7.45 -8.22
CA GLN A 83 24.39 7.89 -8.14
C GLN A 83 25.09 7.89 -9.49
N ALA A 84 24.43 7.45 -10.57
CA ALA A 84 25.05 7.30 -11.90
C ALA A 84 25.67 8.59 -12.45
N GLY A 85 25.18 9.77 -12.04
CA GLY A 85 25.77 11.06 -12.39
C GLY A 85 26.50 11.77 -11.24
N GLN A 86 26.83 11.06 -10.15
CA GLN A 86 27.66 11.64 -9.09
C GLN A 86 29.01 12.08 -9.64
N GLY A 87 29.42 13.30 -9.27
CA GLY A 87 30.66 13.88 -9.76
C GLY A 87 30.62 14.33 -11.21
N TRP A 88 29.45 14.31 -11.86
CA TRP A 88 29.31 14.87 -13.20
C TRP A 88 29.75 16.34 -13.24
N VAL A 89 30.54 16.66 -14.25
CA VAL A 89 30.95 18.01 -14.59
C VAL A 89 30.81 18.24 -16.10
N PRO A 90 30.56 19.49 -16.53
CA PRO A 90 30.53 19.83 -17.94
C PRO A 90 31.86 19.51 -18.62
N THR A 91 31.82 19.16 -19.90
CA THR A 91 33.04 18.86 -20.63
C THR A 91 33.95 20.08 -20.70
N VAL A 92 35.21 19.90 -20.31
CA VAL A 92 36.24 20.95 -20.43
C VAL A 92 36.72 21.00 -21.87
N ASP A 93 36.57 22.16 -22.50
CA ASP A 93 36.97 22.43 -23.90
C ASP A 93 36.41 21.41 -24.92
N PRO A 94 35.07 21.33 -25.06
CA PRO A 94 34.43 20.35 -25.93
C PRO A 94 34.79 20.57 -27.41
N SER A 95 35.00 19.49 -28.15
CA SER A 95 35.35 19.53 -29.57
C SER A 95 34.13 19.80 -30.47
N PRO A 96 34.21 20.72 -31.45
CA PRO A 96 33.12 20.98 -32.40
C PRO A 96 32.98 19.90 -33.50
N VAL A 97 33.94 18.98 -33.58
CA VAL A 97 34.01 17.91 -34.58
C VAL A 97 34.39 16.61 -33.88
N VAL A 98 33.80 15.49 -34.30
CA VAL A 98 34.20 14.17 -33.79
C VAL A 98 35.61 13.85 -34.29
N VAL A 99 36.57 13.79 -33.36
CA VAL A 99 37.97 13.45 -33.65
C VAL A 99 38.35 12.21 -32.85
N SER A 100 38.61 11.11 -33.56
CA SER A 100 38.97 9.84 -32.95
C SER A 100 40.19 9.97 -32.01
N GLY A 101 40.05 9.51 -30.77
CA GLY A 101 41.08 9.56 -29.74
C GLY A 101 41.18 10.89 -28.99
N ALA A 102 40.34 11.88 -29.33
CA ALA A 102 40.36 13.20 -28.70
C ALA A 102 39.04 13.55 -27.99
N MET A 103 37.95 12.82 -28.27
CA MET A 103 36.67 13.05 -27.61
C MET A 103 36.75 12.66 -26.13
N ARG A 104 35.90 13.22 -25.28
CA ARG A 104 35.78 12.87 -23.88
C ARG A 104 35.49 11.38 -23.69
N SER A 105 34.67 10.80 -24.55
CA SER A 105 34.39 9.36 -24.57
C SER A 105 35.62 8.47 -24.86
N ASP A 106 36.68 9.04 -25.45
CA ASP A 106 37.96 8.34 -25.66
C ASP A 106 38.90 8.48 -24.45
N ARG A 107 38.64 9.47 -23.58
CA ARG A 107 39.50 9.87 -22.45
C ARG A 107 38.94 9.43 -21.09
N GLU A 108 37.63 9.28 -21.00
CA GLU A 108 36.86 8.96 -19.80
C GLU A 108 35.92 7.80 -20.08
N GLU A 109 35.66 6.99 -19.05
CA GLU A 109 34.65 5.95 -19.11
C GLU A 109 33.26 6.56 -19.30
N ILE A 110 32.48 6.02 -20.24
CA ILE A 110 31.13 6.48 -20.51
C ILE A 110 30.22 5.88 -19.42
N PRO A 111 29.46 6.70 -18.68
CA PRO A 111 28.42 6.20 -17.78
C PRO A 111 27.47 5.25 -18.52
N GLY A 112 27.10 4.13 -17.88
CA GLY A 112 26.30 3.08 -18.51
C GLY A 112 24.99 3.58 -19.14
N GLY A 113 24.57 2.92 -20.22
CA GLY A 113 23.35 3.26 -20.97
C GLY A 113 23.53 4.28 -22.09
N PHE A 114 24.78 4.61 -22.46
CA PHE A 114 25.10 5.45 -23.61
C PHE A 114 26.20 4.82 -24.46
N THR A 115 26.03 4.93 -25.77
CA THR A 115 27.04 4.57 -26.77
C THR A 115 28.13 5.62 -26.86
N LYS A 116 29.28 5.23 -27.43
CA LYS A 116 30.35 6.18 -27.74
C LYS A 116 29.88 7.25 -28.71
N GLU A 117 29.08 6.88 -29.70
CA GLU A 117 28.52 7.77 -30.71
C GLU A 117 27.61 8.83 -30.08
N GLU A 118 26.77 8.45 -29.12
CA GLU A 118 25.92 9.39 -28.37
C GLU A 118 26.73 10.34 -27.48
N ALA A 119 27.74 9.82 -26.79
CA ALA A 119 28.65 10.61 -25.97
C ALA A 119 29.46 11.62 -26.80
N ASP A 120 29.93 11.21 -27.98
CA ASP A 120 30.63 12.08 -28.94
C ASP A 120 29.70 13.17 -29.48
N LEU A 121 28.46 12.80 -29.80
CA LEU A 121 27.44 13.75 -30.20
C LEU A 121 27.12 14.76 -29.10
N ALA A 122 27.02 14.31 -27.85
CA ALA A 122 26.77 15.19 -26.70
C ALA A 122 27.90 16.24 -26.54
N GLU A 123 29.15 15.84 -26.67
CA GLU A 123 30.28 16.77 -26.63
C GLU A 123 30.26 17.79 -27.77
N VAL A 124 29.98 17.35 -29.00
CA VAL A 124 29.85 18.26 -30.16
C VAL A 124 28.72 19.27 -29.94
N GLN A 125 27.62 18.87 -29.30
CA GLN A 125 26.56 19.77 -28.92
C GLN A 125 26.99 20.76 -27.84
N GLU A 126 27.69 20.33 -26.79
CA GLU A 126 28.27 21.22 -25.77
C GLU A 126 29.21 22.26 -26.41
N ALA A 127 30.00 21.86 -27.42
CA ALA A 127 30.84 22.79 -28.19
C ALA A 127 30.03 23.83 -28.95
N ARG A 128 28.93 23.42 -29.60
CA ARG A 128 28.02 24.35 -30.28
C ARG A 128 27.36 25.34 -29.32
N GLU A 129 26.92 24.86 -28.16
CA GLU A 129 26.31 25.70 -27.11
C GLU A 129 27.30 26.74 -26.56
N ARG A 130 28.58 26.36 -26.41
CA ARG A 130 29.65 27.26 -25.95
C ARG A 130 30.08 28.28 -27.00
N LEU A 131 30.22 27.86 -28.26
CA LEU A 131 30.75 28.70 -29.35
C LEU A 131 29.67 29.58 -30.01
N GLY A 132 28.40 29.21 -29.87
CA GLY A 132 27.30 29.74 -30.68
C GLY A 132 27.39 29.29 -32.15
N ALA A 133 26.30 29.47 -32.91
CA ALA A 133 26.21 28.93 -34.28
C ALA A 133 27.37 29.39 -35.21
N ALA A 134 27.64 30.69 -35.28
CA ALA A 134 28.70 31.23 -36.14
C ALA A 134 30.13 30.92 -35.64
N GLY A 135 30.31 30.65 -34.34
CA GLY A 135 31.59 30.19 -33.78
C GLY A 135 31.83 28.72 -34.11
N PHE A 136 30.79 27.90 -33.97
CA PHE A 136 30.80 26.48 -34.27
C PHE A 136 31.11 26.20 -35.75
N GLU A 137 30.45 26.89 -36.67
CA GLU A 137 30.70 26.75 -38.12
C GLU A 137 32.15 27.14 -38.49
N ARG A 138 32.67 28.25 -37.93
CA ARG A 138 34.07 28.66 -38.16
C ARG A 138 35.09 27.67 -37.63
N ALA A 139 34.74 26.93 -36.58
CA ALA A 139 35.56 25.86 -36.03
C ALA A 139 35.43 24.53 -36.81
N GLY A 140 34.71 24.53 -37.94
CA GLY A 140 34.50 23.35 -38.79
C GLY A 140 33.42 22.41 -38.27
N GLY A 141 32.61 22.84 -37.29
CA GLY A 141 31.58 22.01 -36.69
C GLY A 141 30.46 21.66 -37.66
N VAL A 142 30.06 20.39 -37.65
CA VAL A 142 28.97 19.84 -38.46
C VAL A 142 28.03 19.07 -37.54
N LEU A 143 26.74 19.41 -37.58
CA LEU A 143 25.72 18.60 -36.91
C LEU A 143 25.45 17.33 -37.74
N PRO A 144 25.33 16.14 -37.12
CA PRO A 144 24.97 14.94 -37.87
C PRO A 144 23.60 15.06 -38.53
N GLN A 145 23.42 14.47 -39.71
CA GLN A 145 22.12 14.43 -40.38
C GLN A 145 21.09 13.64 -39.55
N GLY A 146 19.85 14.13 -39.47
CA GLY A 146 18.77 13.49 -38.70
C GLY A 146 18.35 14.25 -37.43
N VAL A 147 19.10 15.28 -37.00
CA VAL A 147 18.51 16.30 -36.11
C VAL A 147 17.54 17.15 -36.93
N ALA A 148 16.25 17.13 -36.55
CA ALA A 148 15.22 17.81 -37.32
C ALA A 148 15.57 19.30 -37.53
N GLU A 149 15.51 19.77 -38.78
CA GLU A 149 15.73 21.19 -39.15
C GLU A 149 14.79 22.16 -38.41
N ALA A 150 13.73 21.66 -37.77
CA ALA A 150 12.84 22.43 -36.90
C ALA A 150 13.53 23.02 -35.63
N PHE A 151 14.77 22.63 -35.33
CA PHE A 151 15.55 23.08 -34.16
C PHE A 151 16.58 24.21 -34.46
N VAL A 152 16.49 24.85 -35.64
CA VAL A 152 17.44 25.90 -36.08
C VAL A 152 17.14 27.29 -35.49
N ALA A 153 15.96 27.50 -34.90
CA ALA A 153 15.79 28.58 -33.94
C ALA A 153 16.45 28.15 -32.64
N ALA A 154 17.58 28.77 -32.27
CA ALA A 154 18.26 28.50 -31.00
C ALA A 154 17.22 28.55 -29.87
N PRO A 155 16.86 27.42 -29.24
CA PRO A 155 15.96 27.49 -28.12
C PRO A 155 16.74 28.21 -27.03
N VAL A 156 16.31 29.44 -26.73
CA VAL A 156 17.00 30.33 -25.80
C VAL A 156 17.05 29.61 -24.46
N ASN A 157 18.27 29.32 -23.99
CA ASN A 157 18.56 28.66 -22.71
C ASN A 157 18.40 27.11 -22.68
N CYS A 158 18.87 26.40 -23.69
CA CYS A 158 19.11 24.95 -23.58
C CYS A 158 20.49 24.61 -23.04
N ARG A 159 20.65 23.34 -22.64
CA ARG A 159 21.93 22.75 -22.26
C ARG A 159 21.93 21.25 -22.56
N THR A 160 23.03 20.76 -23.10
CA THR A 160 23.36 19.34 -23.21
C THR A 160 24.11 18.85 -21.97
N TYR A 161 23.88 17.60 -21.56
CA TYR A 161 24.47 17.00 -20.37
C TYR A 161 25.17 15.69 -20.73
N TRP A 162 26.47 15.78 -21.08
CA TRP A 162 27.28 14.62 -21.45
C TRP A 162 27.18 13.48 -20.40
N PRO A 163 27.02 12.21 -20.80
CA PRO A 163 27.09 11.67 -22.17
C PRO A 163 25.76 11.73 -22.94
N SER A 164 24.70 12.26 -22.36
CA SER A 164 23.40 12.32 -23.02
C SER A 164 23.38 13.36 -24.15
N PRO A 165 22.96 12.99 -25.38
CA PRO A 165 22.85 13.91 -26.49
C PRO A 165 21.56 14.74 -26.45
N TYR A 166 20.70 14.55 -25.45
CA TYR A 166 19.43 15.26 -25.34
C TYR A 166 19.59 16.59 -24.61
N ARG A 167 18.83 17.60 -25.04
CA ARG A 167 18.88 18.96 -24.52
C ARG A 167 17.72 19.23 -23.57
N VAL A 168 18.04 19.85 -22.45
CA VAL A 168 17.06 20.35 -21.48
C VAL A 168 17.00 21.86 -21.58
N CYS A 169 15.79 22.41 -21.67
CA CYS A 169 15.60 23.82 -22.01
C CYS A 169 14.74 24.58 -20.99
N GLY A 170 14.83 25.91 -21.02
CA GLY A 170 13.88 26.80 -20.35
C GLY A 170 13.70 26.56 -18.85
N ALA A 171 12.44 26.50 -18.41
CA ALA A 171 12.07 26.29 -17.01
C ALA A 171 12.40 24.87 -16.53
N ILE A 172 12.29 23.87 -17.40
CA ILE A 172 12.65 22.49 -17.09
C ILE A 172 14.15 22.38 -16.81
N ARG A 173 14.99 23.03 -17.61
CA ARG A 173 16.45 23.10 -17.38
C ARG A 173 16.78 23.73 -16.04
N LYS A 174 16.18 24.89 -15.74
CA LYS A 174 16.38 25.56 -14.45
C LYS A 174 16.01 24.65 -13.29
N LYS A 175 14.91 23.89 -13.43
CA LYS A 175 14.50 22.91 -12.42
C LYS A 175 15.52 21.79 -12.27
N TYR A 176 15.90 21.17 -13.38
CA TYR A 176 16.88 20.08 -13.40
C TYR A 176 18.23 20.51 -12.81
N ASP A 177 18.76 21.67 -13.21
CA ASP A 177 19.99 22.24 -12.64
C ASP A 177 19.84 22.50 -11.12
N SER A 178 18.69 22.98 -10.66
CA SER A 178 18.44 23.22 -9.22
C SER A 178 18.42 21.94 -8.38
N LEU A 179 18.11 20.80 -8.99
CA LEU A 179 18.17 19.48 -8.35
C LEU A 179 19.58 18.89 -8.34
N GLY A 180 20.54 19.51 -9.06
CA GLY A 180 21.91 19.03 -9.24
C GLY A 180 22.19 18.43 -10.62
N GLY A 181 21.28 18.57 -11.58
CA GLY A 181 21.46 18.04 -12.94
C GLY A 181 21.66 16.52 -12.92
N PRO A 182 22.67 15.98 -13.62
CA PRO A 182 22.97 14.55 -13.61
C PRO A 182 23.32 13.98 -12.22
N ALA A 183 23.81 14.81 -11.29
CA ALA A 183 24.07 14.37 -9.93
C ALA A 183 22.79 14.24 -9.08
N SER A 184 21.63 14.63 -9.61
CA SER A 184 20.33 14.44 -8.97
C SER A 184 19.81 13.02 -9.16
N PHE A 185 18.74 12.67 -8.43
CA PHE A 185 18.07 11.37 -8.56
C PHE A 185 17.60 11.07 -9.99
N LEU A 186 17.30 12.10 -10.80
CA LEU A 186 16.83 11.94 -12.18
C LEU A 186 17.92 11.39 -13.13
N THR A 187 19.19 11.58 -12.76
CA THR A 187 20.37 11.28 -13.58
C THR A 187 20.23 11.84 -14.99
N TRP A 188 20.44 11.07 -16.05
CA TRP A 188 20.66 11.59 -17.41
C TRP A 188 19.35 11.92 -18.16
N PRO A 189 19.32 12.99 -18.99
CA PRO A 189 18.21 13.23 -19.92
C PRO A 189 18.07 12.10 -20.95
N ARG A 190 16.82 11.77 -21.34
CA ARG A 190 16.45 10.75 -22.33
C ARG A 190 15.62 11.30 -23.50
N SER A 191 15.21 12.55 -23.43
CA SER A 191 14.51 13.22 -24.52
C SER A 191 14.87 14.70 -24.57
N ASP A 192 14.75 15.29 -25.76
CA ASP A 192 14.60 16.75 -25.89
C ASP A 192 13.28 17.20 -25.22
N GLU A 193 13.11 18.52 -25.04
CA GLU A 193 11.87 19.09 -24.51
C GLU A 193 10.74 18.94 -25.54
N VAL A 194 9.79 18.06 -25.26
CA VAL A 194 8.63 17.79 -26.12
C VAL A 194 7.35 18.43 -25.57
N GLY A 195 6.39 18.72 -26.45
CA GLY A 195 5.04 19.05 -26.04
C GLY A 195 4.30 17.83 -25.52
N VAL A 196 3.32 18.03 -24.65
CA VAL A 196 2.46 16.96 -24.13
C VAL A 196 1.09 16.99 -24.83
N PRO A 197 0.32 15.88 -24.84
CA PRO A 197 -0.89 15.72 -25.64
C PRO A 197 -1.97 16.81 -25.50
N ASP A 198 -2.07 17.46 -24.33
CA ASP A 198 -3.04 18.53 -24.10
C ASP A 198 -2.72 19.85 -24.86
N GLY A 199 -1.52 19.96 -25.44
CA GLY A 199 -1.06 21.10 -26.21
C GLY A 199 -0.60 22.31 -25.39
N VAL A 200 -0.57 22.22 -24.06
CA VAL A 200 -0.20 23.33 -23.17
C VAL A 200 1.15 23.08 -22.50
N GLY A 201 1.33 21.90 -21.90
CA GLY A 201 2.53 21.58 -21.15
C GLY A 201 3.71 21.16 -22.01
N ARG A 202 4.87 21.09 -21.35
CA ARG A 202 6.13 20.60 -21.92
C ARG A 202 6.74 19.59 -20.96
N ARG A 203 7.51 18.63 -21.47
CA ARG A 203 8.24 17.67 -20.63
C ARG A 203 9.60 17.31 -21.20
N ASN A 204 10.50 16.93 -20.30
CA ASN A 204 11.67 16.11 -20.61
C ASN A 204 11.56 14.78 -19.87
N GLU A 205 12.00 13.71 -20.53
CA GLU A 205 12.21 12.39 -19.91
C GLU A 205 13.65 12.27 -19.42
N PHE A 206 13.85 11.60 -18.30
CA PHE A 206 15.13 11.29 -17.69
C PHE A 206 15.17 9.79 -17.37
N VAL A 207 16.34 9.26 -17.07
CA VAL A 207 16.50 7.83 -16.72
C VAL A 207 15.59 7.44 -15.54
N ASN A 208 15.54 8.27 -14.49
CA ASN A 208 14.82 7.96 -13.25
C ASN A 208 13.58 8.84 -13.03
N GLY A 209 13.06 9.45 -14.08
CA GLY A 209 11.79 10.17 -13.98
C GLY A 209 11.56 11.17 -15.10
N PHE A 210 10.76 12.18 -14.78
CA PHE A 210 10.30 13.20 -15.70
C PHE A 210 10.42 14.56 -15.04
N ILE A 211 10.51 15.61 -15.85
CA ILE A 211 10.17 16.95 -15.39
C ILE A 211 9.10 17.49 -16.35
N TYR A 212 7.95 17.83 -15.79
CA TYR A 212 6.85 18.47 -16.50
C TYR A 212 6.81 19.95 -16.17
N TRP A 213 6.47 20.76 -17.16
CA TRP A 213 6.23 22.18 -17.01
C TRP A 213 4.83 22.55 -17.54
N HIS A 214 4.13 23.40 -16.78
CA HIS A 214 2.90 24.06 -17.19
C HIS A 214 2.96 25.54 -16.80
N PRO A 215 2.35 26.47 -17.58
CA PRO A 215 2.38 27.91 -17.26
C PRO A 215 1.85 28.24 -15.86
N ASP A 216 0.84 27.51 -15.39
CA ASP A 216 0.20 27.79 -14.09
C ASP A 216 0.87 27.12 -12.89
N THR A 217 1.57 25.99 -13.09
CA THR A 217 2.18 25.24 -11.99
C THR A 217 3.69 25.39 -11.93
N GLY A 218 4.36 25.62 -13.06
CA GLY A 218 5.82 25.65 -13.16
C GLY A 218 6.40 24.27 -13.48
N ALA A 219 7.72 24.13 -13.29
CA ALA A 219 8.45 22.90 -13.62
C ALA A 219 8.67 22.04 -12.37
N HIS A 220 8.19 20.79 -12.41
CA HIS A 220 8.23 19.85 -11.29
C HIS A 220 8.73 18.48 -11.72
N ALA A 221 9.59 17.89 -10.89
CA ALA A 221 10.11 16.56 -11.12
C ALA A 221 9.14 15.49 -10.60
N VAL A 222 8.95 14.43 -11.37
CA VAL A 222 8.15 13.24 -11.01
C VAL A 222 9.07 12.03 -11.14
N SER A 223 9.26 11.27 -10.06
CA SER A 223 10.08 10.05 -10.10
C SER A 223 9.42 8.96 -10.94
N THR A 224 10.21 7.98 -11.40
CA THR A 224 9.68 6.76 -12.05
C THR A 224 8.62 6.07 -11.18
N HIS A 225 8.84 5.99 -9.86
CA HIS A 225 7.90 5.36 -8.94
C HIS A 225 6.52 6.05 -8.93
N PHE A 226 6.49 7.38 -8.78
CA PHE A 226 5.24 8.14 -8.77
C PHE A 226 4.60 8.26 -10.15
N SER A 227 5.42 8.26 -11.21
CA SER A 227 4.93 8.30 -12.59
C SER A 227 4.10 7.07 -12.96
N TRP A 228 4.29 5.93 -12.29
CA TRP A 228 3.49 4.73 -12.56
C TRP A 228 2.01 4.94 -12.23
N VAL A 229 1.71 5.50 -11.05
CA VAL A 229 0.34 5.89 -10.68
C VAL A 229 -0.20 6.95 -11.61
N TRP A 230 0.60 7.98 -11.91
CA TRP A 230 0.15 9.06 -12.76
C TRP A 230 -0.17 8.61 -14.19
N ASN A 231 0.65 7.71 -14.76
CA ASN A 231 0.43 7.06 -16.04
C ASN A 231 -0.87 6.26 -16.06
N ASN A 232 -1.13 5.44 -15.03
CA ASN A 232 -2.36 4.64 -14.93
C ASN A 232 -3.62 5.50 -14.88
N LEU A 233 -3.48 6.76 -14.48
CA LEU A 233 -4.56 7.74 -14.43
C LEU A 233 -4.62 8.64 -15.67
N GLY A 234 -3.77 8.42 -16.68
CA GLY A 234 -3.79 9.16 -17.94
C GLY A 234 -2.92 10.42 -17.96
N TRP A 235 -1.87 10.47 -17.14
CA TRP A 235 -0.90 11.58 -17.10
C TRP A 235 -1.57 12.95 -16.84
N GLU A 236 -1.08 14.01 -17.47
CA GLU A 236 -1.59 15.39 -17.34
C GLU A 236 -3.02 15.54 -17.88
N SER A 237 -3.43 14.69 -18.81
CA SER A 237 -4.80 14.63 -19.33
C SER A 237 -5.76 13.91 -18.36
N GLY A 238 -5.20 13.23 -17.36
CA GLY A 238 -5.90 12.48 -16.33
C GLY A 238 -6.49 13.36 -15.23
N PRO A 239 -7.23 12.76 -14.28
CA PRO A 239 -7.90 13.51 -13.23
C PRO A 239 -6.93 14.08 -12.18
N LEU A 240 -5.65 13.76 -12.21
CA LEU A 240 -4.63 14.41 -11.39
C LEU A 240 -4.15 15.74 -12.00
N GLY A 241 -4.17 15.89 -13.33
CA GLY A 241 -3.59 17.05 -14.00
C GLY A 241 -2.07 17.12 -13.84
N TYR A 242 -1.53 18.35 -13.78
CA TYR A 242 -0.10 18.60 -13.63
C TYR A 242 0.38 18.53 -12.18
N PRO A 243 1.65 18.16 -11.95
CA PRO A 243 2.29 18.35 -10.66
C PRO A 243 2.35 19.84 -10.30
N MET A 244 2.10 20.14 -9.03
CA MET A 244 2.18 21.49 -8.44
C MET A 244 3.37 21.66 -7.50
N GLU A 245 3.92 20.55 -7.03
CA GLU A 245 5.08 20.49 -6.15
C GLU A 245 5.97 19.31 -6.56
N ASP A 246 7.22 19.33 -6.12
CA ASP A 246 8.06 18.13 -6.23
C ASP A 246 7.64 17.06 -5.23
N GLU A 247 8.11 15.84 -5.47
CA GLU A 247 8.00 14.76 -4.51
C GLU A 247 8.83 15.03 -3.25
N VAL A 248 8.18 15.10 -2.10
CA VAL A 248 8.79 15.37 -0.79
C VAL A 248 8.52 14.25 0.22
N ALA A 249 9.40 14.11 1.21
CA ALA A 249 9.14 13.21 2.34
C ALA A 249 7.92 13.69 3.15
N VAL A 250 7.13 12.74 3.64
CA VAL A 250 6.09 12.99 4.63
C VAL A 250 6.77 13.22 5.99
N GLY A 251 6.15 14.02 6.86
CA GLY A 251 6.74 14.44 8.14
C GLY A 251 7.01 13.31 9.15
N ASP A 252 6.43 12.12 8.94
CA ASP A 252 6.69 10.92 9.74
C ASP A 252 7.96 10.17 9.32
N GLY A 253 8.55 10.51 8.17
CA GLY A 253 9.72 9.85 7.60
C GLY A 253 9.45 8.45 7.01
N LEU A 254 8.20 8.01 6.93
CA LEU A 254 7.83 6.65 6.47
C LEU A 254 7.44 6.59 4.99
N GLY A 255 7.14 7.74 4.40
CA GLY A 255 6.71 7.81 3.01
C GLY A 255 7.03 9.14 2.35
N ARG A 256 6.61 9.25 1.09
CA ARG A 256 6.75 10.43 0.25
C ARG A 256 5.39 10.81 -0.32
N LYS A 257 5.26 12.06 -0.71
CA LYS A 257 4.06 12.59 -1.33
C LYS A 257 4.41 13.54 -2.47
N GLN A 258 3.49 13.67 -3.40
CA GLN A 258 3.53 14.71 -4.43
C GLN A 258 2.12 15.25 -4.66
N VAL A 259 2.03 16.58 -4.75
CA VAL A 259 0.78 17.31 -4.95
C VAL A 259 0.59 17.58 -6.44
N PHE A 260 -0.59 17.25 -6.94
CA PHE A 260 -1.06 17.53 -8.30
C PHE A 260 -2.34 18.37 -8.23
N GLN A 261 -2.73 18.97 -9.35
CA GLN A 261 -3.91 19.85 -9.45
C GLN A 261 -5.21 19.19 -8.95
N GLY A 262 -5.41 17.90 -9.28
CA GLY A 262 -6.62 17.16 -8.96
C GLY A 262 -6.51 16.23 -7.75
N GLY A 263 -5.39 16.25 -7.03
CA GLY A 263 -5.18 15.49 -5.81
C GLY A 263 -3.73 15.08 -5.62
N HIS A 264 -3.48 14.09 -4.77
CA HIS A 264 -2.12 13.76 -4.32
C HIS A 264 -1.79 12.31 -4.62
N ILE A 265 -0.51 12.04 -4.87
CA ILE A 265 0.06 10.69 -4.83
C ILE A 265 0.84 10.57 -3.53
N TYR A 266 0.68 9.44 -2.83
CA TYR A 266 1.48 9.07 -1.66
C TYR A 266 2.07 7.68 -1.88
N GLY A 267 3.31 7.50 -1.42
CA GLY A 267 4.01 6.21 -1.44
C GLY A 267 4.72 5.93 -0.12
N SER A 268 4.65 4.69 0.35
CA SER A 268 5.43 4.14 1.46
C SER A 268 5.72 2.66 1.19
N LEU A 269 6.44 1.99 2.10
CA LEU A 269 6.63 0.53 2.02
C LEU A 269 5.31 -0.24 2.07
N ALA A 270 4.24 0.36 2.59
CA ALA A 270 2.94 -0.28 2.68
C ALA A 270 2.13 -0.21 1.38
N GLY A 271 2.39 0.79 0.52
CA GLY A 271 1.63 0.99 -0.70
C GLY A 271 1.92 2.31 -1.40
N LEU A 272 1.48 2.38 -2.65
CA LEU A 272 1.57 3.54 -3.53
C LEU A 272 0.18 3.78 -4.13
N GLY A 273 -0.33 5.02 -4.04
CA GLY A 273 -1.65 5.33 -4.60
C GLY A 273 -2.00 6.81 -4.60
N SER A 274 -2.98 7.14 -5.45
CA SER A 274 -3.59 8.46 -5.52
C SER A 274 -4.82 8.59 -4.62
N VAL A 275 -4.96 9.75 -3.98
CA VAL A 275 -6.14 10.16 -3.21
C VAL A 275 -6.58 11.53 -3.71
N ARG A 276 -7.87 11.70 -4.01
CA ARG A 276 -8.38 12.89 -4.71
C ARG A 276 -9.70 13.40 -4.12
N GLY A 277 -10.10 14.59 -4.57
CA GLY A 277 -11.40 15.20 -4.26
C GLY A 277 -11.78 15.18 -2.77
N ARG A 278 -13.06 14.87 -2.49
CA ARG A 278 -13.60 14.91 -1.13
C ARG A 278 -13.01 13.85 -0.18
N ILE A 279 -12.59 12.70 -0.71
CA ILE A 279 -11.89 11.67 0.07
C ILE A 279 -10.54 12.20 0.55
N LEU A 280 -9.78 12.86 -0.34
CA LEU A 280 -8.50 13.49 0.03
C LEU A 280 -8.70 14.53 1.13
N GLU A 281 -9.65 15.44 0.95
CA GLU A 281 -9.96 16.49 1.95
C GLU A 281 -10.25 15.88 3.32
N ARG A 282 -11.18 14.92 3.37
CA ARG A 282 -11.55 14.27 4.63
C ARG A 282 -10.40 13.49 5.25
N TRP A 283 -9.63 12.75 4.46
CA TRP A 283 -8.48 12.01 4.97
C TRP A 283 -7.39 12.95 5.54
N LEU A 284 -7.16 14.11 4.92
CA LEU A 284 -6.25 15.13 5.45
C LEU A 284 -6.79 15.77 6.74
N GLU A 285 -8.09 16.03 6.85
CA GLU A 285 -8.74 16.48 8.10
C GLU A 285 -8.51 15.50 9.26
N LEU A 286 -8.43 14.20 8.95
CA LEU A 286 -8.17 13.11 9.90
C LEU A 286 -6.68 12.89 10.20
N GLY A 287 -5.79 13.75 9.70
CA GLY A 287 -4.34 13.67 9.93
C GLY A 287 -3.55 12.97 8.82
N GLY A 288 -4.19 12.62 7.70
CA GLY A 288 -3.56 12.05 6.53
C GLY A 288 -2.78 10.76 6.85
N PRO A 289 -1.51 10.63 6.40
CA PRO A 289 -0.69 9.44 6.66
C PRO A 289 -0.45 9.13 8.14
N THR A 290 -0.57 10.14 9.02
CA THR A 290 -0.41 9.97 10.48
C THR A 290 -1.75 9.74 11.20
N GLY A 291 -2.84 9.78 10.45
CA GLY A 291 -4.20 9.59 10.94
C GLY A 291 -4.60 8.12 11.08
N VAL A 292 -5.85 7.89 11.45
CA VAL A 292 -6.40 6.54 11.73
C VAL A 292 -6.32 5.58 10.54
N LEU A 293 -6.34 6.10 9.31
CA LEU A 293 -6.28 5.29 8.10
C LEU A 293 -4.85 5.00 7.62
N GLY A 294 -3.89 5.84 7.96
CA GLY A 294 -2.51 5.71 7.47
C GLY A 294 -2.38 5.96 5.96
N TYR A 295 -1.45 5.25 5.32
CA TYR A 295 -1.09 5.43 3.90
C TYR A 295 -2.08 4.77 2.93
N PRO A 296 -2.30 5.35 1.73
CA PRO A 296 -3.10 4.69 0.70
C PRO A 296 -2.41 3.43 0.17
N LEU A 297 -3.22 2.42 -0.14
CA LEU A 297 -2.79 1.13 -0.71
C LEU A 297 -2.99 1.04 -2.23
N GLY A 298 -3.55 2.08 -2.84
CA GLY A 298 -3.83 2.13 -4.26
C GLY A 298 -4.68 3.34 -4.62
N ASP A 299 -5.01 3.45 -5.90
CA ASP A 299 -5.74 4.59 -6.44
C ASP A 299 -7.20 4.64 -6.01
N GLU A 300 -7.71 5.86 -5.86
CA GLU A 300 -9.13 6.12 -5.67
C GLU A 300 -9.95 5.63 -6.87
N ALA A 301 -10.87 4.70 -6.61
CA ALA A 301 -11.70 4.05 -7.60
C ALA A 301 -13.19 4.41 -7.44
N GLY A 302 -13.96 4.23 -8.51
CA GLY A 302 -15.43 4.25 -8.41
C GLY A 302 -15.93 2.99 -7.71
N THR A 303 -17.02 3.10 -6.96
CA THR A 303 -17.67 1.93 -6.38
C THR A 303 -18.31 1.04 -7.46
N PRO A 304 -18.37 -0.29 -7.27
CA PRO A 304 -18.98 -1.22 -8.22
C PRO A 304 -20.44 -0.93 -8.61
N ASP A 305 -21.21 -0.26 -7.74
CA ASP A 305 -22.58 0.17 -8.03
C ASP A 305 -22.67 1.46 -8.87
N GLY A 306 -21.53 2.10 -9.18
CA GLY A 306 -21.42 3.32 -9.96
C GLY A 306 -21.89 4.61 -9.27
N ARG A 307 -22.18 4.57 -7.95
CA ARG A 307 -22.77 5.71 -7.22
C ARG A 307 -21.77 6.54 -6.43
N GLY A 308 -20.65 5.93 -6.03
CA GLY A 308 -19.68 6.53 -5.13
C GLY A 308 -18.25 6.34 -5.58
N ARG A 309 -17.35 6.76 -4.71
CA ARG A 309 -15.90 6.55 -4.84
C ARG A 309 -15.36 5.98 -3.54
N PHE A 310 -14.24 5.29 -3.60
CA PHE A 310 -13.56 4.79 -2.42
C PHE A 310 -12.05 4.77 -2.58
N SER A 311 -11.36 4.86 -1.45
CA SER A 311 -9.92 4.65 -1.33
C SER A 311 -9.62 3.64 -0.24
N ARG A 312 -8.59 2.83 -0.47
CA ARG A 312 -8.10 1.84 0.49
C ARG A 312 -6.84 2.36 1.14
N PHE A 313 -6.74 2.18 2.45
CA PHE A 313 -5.63 2.62 3.27
C PHE A 313 -5.15 1.46 4.17
N THR A 314 -3.96 1.61 4.74
CA THR A 314 -3.37 0.62 5.66
C THR A 314 -4.27 0.27 6.85
N GLY A 315 -5.03 1.24 7.34
CA GLY A 315 -5.89 1.12 8.53
C GLY A 315 -7.37 0.89 8.21
N GLY A 316 -7.79 1.00 6.94
CA GLY A 316 -9.18 0.76 6.56
C GLY A 316 -9.54 1.30 5.18
N MET A 317 -10.82 1.60 4.97
CA MET A 317 -11.31 2.16 3.71
C MET A 317 -12.07 3.47 3.96
N MET A 318 -12.03 4.40 3.01
CA MET A 318 -12.91 5.57 2.99
C MET A 318 -13.81 5.49 1.77
N TYR A 319 -15.11 5.69 1.98
CA TYR A 319 -16.13 5.72 0.93
C TYR A 319 -16.77 7.10 0.90
N TRP A 320 -17.11 7.56 -0.30
CA TRP A 320 -17.80 8.82 -0.52
C TRP A 320 -18.95 8.64 -1.49
N THR A 321 -20.08 9.29 -1.18
CA THR A 321 -21.17 9.57 -2.13
C THR A 321 -21.63 11.01 -1.93
N GLN A 322 -22.41 11.52 -2.89
CA GLN A 322 -23.01 12.85 -2.75
C GLN A 322 -23.99 12.93 -1.56
N GLU A 323 -24.66 11.82 -1.22
CA GLU A 323 -25.65 11.80 -0.14
C GLU A 323 -25.04 11.61 1.25
N THR A 324 -23.95 10.86 1.36
CA THR A 324 -23.38 10.45 2.65
C THR A 324 -22.13 11.21 3.05
N ASP A 325 -21.52 11.99 2.15
CA ASP A 325 -20.15 12.50 2.31
C ASP A 325 -19.12 11.37 2.52
N ALA A 326 -17.86 11.75 2.79
CA ALA A 326 -16.73 10.84 2.94
C ALA A 326 -16.65 10.29 4.37
N HIS A 327 -16.81 8.97 4.51
CA HIS A 327 -16.73 8.27 5.79
C HIS A 327 -15.86 7.04 5.71
N PHE A 328 -15.13 6.79 6.79
CA PHE A 328 -14.26 5.63 6.86
C PHE A 328 -14.90 4.44 7.56
N VAL A 329 -14.51 3.24 7.13
CA VAL A 329 -14.86 1.96 7.71
C VAL A 329 -13.57 1.24 8.04
N THR A 330 -13.40 0.85 9.30
CA THR A 330 -12.15 0.27 9.82
C THR A 330 -12.42 -1.01 10.58
N GLY A 331 -11.37 -1.81 10.71
CA GLY A 331 -11.33 -2.96 11.60
C GLY A 331 -12.43 -4.00 11.37
N ALA A 332 -12.97 -4.55 12.45
CA ALA A 332 -13.92 -5.65 12.37
C ALA A 332 -15.27 -5.28 11.75
N ILE A 333 -15.71 -4.02 11.89
CA ILE A 333 -16.87 -3.51 11.15
C ILE A 333 -16.61 -3.62 9.64
N GLN A 334 -15.42 -3.24 9.17
CA GLN A 334 -15.05 -3.35 7.76
C GLN A 334 -15.08 -4.80 7.27
N GLU A 335 -14.56 -5.74 8.06
CA GLU A 335 -14.55 -7.17 7.70
C GLU A 335 -15.97 -7.75 7.57
N ILE A 336 -16.83 -7.47 8.55
CA ILE A 336 -18.23 -7.92 8.53
C ILE A 336 -19.01 -7.25 7.39
N TRP A 337 -18.78 -5.96 7.16
CA TRP A 337 -19.40 -5.22 6.06
C TRP A 337 -18.96 -5.75 4.70
N ALA A 338 -17.67 -6.07 4.55
CA ALA A 338 -17.11 -6.71 3.36
C ALA A 338 -17.76 -8.08 3.08
N LEU A 339 -17.88 -8.93 4.12
CA LEU A 339 -18.57 -10.22 4.06
C LEU A 339 -20.05 -10.08 3.69
N SER A 340 -20.65 -8.95 4.03
CA SER A 340 -22.05 -8.64 3.76
C SER A 340 -22.27 -7.99 2.38
N GLY A 341 -21.22 -7.90 1.55
CA GLY A 341 -21.30 -7.40 0.17
C GLY A 341 -21.02 -5.91 0.00
N TYR A 342 -20.30 -5.28 0.94
CA TYR A 342 -19.92 -3.86 0.91
C TYR A 342 -21.13 -2.93 0.68
N GLU A 343 -20.98 -1.90 -0.15
CA GLU A 343 -21.99 -0.87 -0.43
C GLU A 343 -23.23 -1.40 -1.16
N ARG A 344 -23.12 -2.55 -1.84
CA ARG A 344 -24.26 -3.24 -2.47
C ARG A 344 -25.04 -4.09 -1.47
N GLY A 345 -24.39 -4.46 -0.37
CA GLY A 345 -24.90 -5.30 0.70
C GLY A 345 -26.07 -4.72 1.48
N GLU A 346 -26.52 -5.45 2.50
CA GLU A 346 -27.67 -5.06 3.31
C GLU A 346 -27.51 -3.72 4.05
N TYR A 347 -26.26 -3.30 4.30
CA TYR A 347 -25.91 -2.09 5.03
C TYR A 347 -25.89 -0.83 4.15
N GLY A 348 -25.45 -0.94 2.91
CA GLY A 348 -25.21 0.21 2.03
C GLY A 348 -23.92 0.97 2.39
N TYR A 349 -23.92 2.28 2.14
CA TYR A 349 -22.77 3.17 2.39
C TYR A 349 -22.65 3.61 3.85
N PRO A 350 -21.44 3.86 4.37
CA PRO A 350 -21.26 4.47 5.68
C PRO A 350 -21.82 5.91 5.68
N VAL A 351 -22.45 6.31 6.78
CA VAL A 351 -23.01 7.68 6.97
C VAL A 351 -22.39 8.41 8.17
N GLU A 352 -21.45 7.74 8.83
CA GLU A 352 -20.61 8.29 9.89
C GLU A 352 -19.28 7.53 9.89
N ASP A 353 -18.28 8.10 10.56
CA ASP A 353 -16.97 7.49 10.70
C ASP A 353 -17.02 6.25 11.63
N GLY A 354 -16.33 5.18 11.21
CA GLY A 354 -16.26 3.93 11.94
C GLY A 354 -15.40 3.97 13.22
N GLY A 355 -15.42 2.86 13.96
CA GLY A 355 -14.60 2.70 15.17
C GLY A 355 -15.19 3.36 16.43
N GLN A 356 -16.48 3.69 16.43
CA GLN A 356 -17.15 4.19 17.63
C GLN A 356 -17.61 3.03 18.51
N VAL A 357 -17.19 3.05 19.79
CA VAL A 357 -17.77 2.20 20.83
C VAL A 357 -18.88 3.00 21.51
N VAL A 358 -20.12 2.67 21.17
CA VAL A 358 -21.32 3.34 21.71
C VAL A 358 -22.02 2.37 22.65
N ASN A 359 -22.24 2.78 23.89
CA ASN A 359 -22.85 1.95 24.93
C ASN A 359 -22.16 0.58 25.14
N GLY A 360 -20.84 0.53 24.92
CA GLY A 360 -20.05 -0.70 25.03
C GLY A 360 -20.06 -1.58 23.78
N SER A 361 -20.84 -1.26 22.74
CA SER A 361 -20.85 -2.02 21.49
C SER A 361 -20.05 -1.32 20.41
N VAL A 362 -19.25 -2.07 19.67
CA VAL A 362 -18.58 -1.57 18.47
C VAL A 362 -19.60 -1.59 17.34
N GLN A 363 -19.97 -0.41 16.84
CA GLN A 363 -21.03 -0.26 15.85
C GLN A 363 -20.77 0.90 14.90
N GLN A 364 -21.40 0.86 13.73
CA GLN A 364 -21.37 1.95 12.76
C GLN A 364 -22.70 2.04 12.03
N GLN A 365 -23.20 3.26 11.86
CA GLN A 365 -24.38 3.52 11.06
C GLN A 365 -24.04 3.51 9.55
N PHE A 366 -24.84 2.78 8.78
CA PHE A 366 -24.85 2.81 7.33
C PHE A 366 -26.20 3.29 6.79
N SER A 367 -26.24 3.65 5.51
CA SER A 367 -27.41 4.24 4.83
C SER A 367 -28.70 3.42 4.91
N ARG A 368 -28.61 2.10 5.13
CA ARG A 368 -29.79 1.21 5.23
C ARG A 368 -30.07 0.75 6.66
N ARG A 369 -29.03 0.44 7.43
CA ARG A 369 -29.13 -0.02 8.83
C ARG A 369 -27.82 0.13 9.57
N MET A 370 -27.89 0.02 10.89
CA MET A 370 -26.71 -0.07 11.75
C MET A 370 -26.08 -1.46 11.66
N LEU A 371 -24.75 -1.51 11.62
CA LEU A 371 -23.95 -2.72 11.83
C LEU A 371 -23.43 -2.69 13.26
N ASN A 372 -23.83 -3.67 14.07
CA ASN A 372 -23.30 -3.89 15.40
C ASN A 372 -22.57 -5.24 15.42
N ILE A 373 -21.30 -5.24 15.84
CA ILE A 373 -20.48 -6.46 15.89
C ILE A 373 -21.12 -7.54 16.76
N GLU A 374 -21.79 -7.16 17.85
CA GLU A 374 -22.42 -8.11 18.79
C GLU A 374 -23.52 -8.97 18.14
N GLU A 375 -24.14 -8.51 17.03
CA GLU A 375 -25.11 -9.32 16.27
C GLU A 375 -24.45 -10.52 15.58
N TYR A 376 -23.14 -10.46 15.34
CA TYR A 376 -22.35 -11.49 14.68
C TYR A 376 -21.63 -12.40 15.66
N ILE A 377 -21.39 -11.94 16.90
CA ILE A 377 -20.81 -12.76 17.96
C ILE A 377 -21.88 -13.73 18.50
N GLY A 378 -21.95 -14.91 17.87
CA GLY A 378 -22.78 -16.03 18.32
C GLY A 378 -22.21 -16.76 19.54
N THR A 379 -22.84 -17.86 19.94
CA THR A 379 -22.37 -18.73 21.03
C THR A 379 -21.61 -19.96 20.53
N GLU A 380 -21.34 -20.04 19.23
CA GLU A 380 -20.59 -21.14 18.63
C GLU A 380 -19.10 -21.01 18.96
N LEU A 381 -18.49 -22.12 19.38
CA LEU A 381 -17.11 -22.17 19.85
C LEU A 381 -16.29 -23.15 19.03
N ILE A 382 -15.04 -22.77 18.79
CA ILE A 382 -13.99 -23.58 18.23
C ILE A 382 -12.96 -23.80 19.33
N THR A 383 -12.67 -25.07 19.63
CA THR A 383 -11.66 -25.42 20.63
C THR A 383 -10.29 -25.45 19.97
N LEU A 384 -9.37 -24.64 20.47
CA LEU A 384 -7.97 -24.66 20.05
C LEU A 384 -7.27 -25.95 20.51
N PRO A 385 -6.10 -26.29 19.92
CA PRO A 385 -5.32 -27.47 20.30
C PRO A 385 -4.95 -27.51 21.79
N ASN A 386 -4.79 -26.35 22.42
CA ASN A 386 -4.51 -26.21 23.85
C ASN A 386 -5.75 -26.36 24.74
N GLY A 387 -6.92 -26.69 24.17
CA GLY A 387 -8.19 -26.84 24.89
C GLY A 387 -8.97 -25.54 25.08
N LYS A 388 -8.42 -24.38 24.70
CA LYS A 388 -9.10 -23.09 24.91
C LYS A 388 -10.29 -22.92 23.94
N PRO A 389 -11.51 -22.64 24.43
CA PRO A 389 -12.63 -22.32 23.56
C PRO A 389 -12.53 -20.88 23.04
N ILE A 390 -12.71 -20.70 21.73
CA ILE A 390 -12.70 -19.41 21.04
C ILE A 390 -14.00 -19.24 20.26
N ASN A 391 -14.58 -18.05 20.26
CA ASN A 391 -15.75 -17.75 19.45
C ASN A 391 -15.47 -18.01 17.96
N SER A 392 -16.41 -18.64 17.25
CA SER A 392 -16.21 -19.04 15.85
C SER A 392 -15.97 -17.86 14.91
N VAL A 393 -16.62 -16.70 15.15
CA VAL A 393 -16.40 -15.48 14.36
C VAL A 393 -15.03 -14.87 14.66
N VAL A 394 -14.63 -14.81 15.93
CA VAL A 394 -13.26 -14.38 16.30
C VAL A 394 -12.22 -15.26 15.62
N PHE A 395 -12.41 -16.58 15.65
CA PHE A 395 -11.51 -17.54 15.00
C PHE A 395 -11.43 -17.32 13.48
N ASN A 396 -12.59 -17.24 12.82
CA ASN A 396 -12.66 -17.11 11.36
C ASN A 396 -12.10 -15.78 10.86
N LEU A 397 -12.37 -14.68 11.56
CA LEU A 397 -11.89 -13.36 11.18
C LEU A 397 -10.41 -13.13 11.51
N THR A 398 -9.88 -13.75 12.57
CA THR A 398 -8.45 -13.66 12.91
C THR A 398 -7.56 -14.42 11.90
N GLY A 399 -8.16 -15.26 11.05
CA GLY A 399 -7.50 -15.92 9.91
C GLY A 399 -6.99 -17.33 10.24
N LYS A 400 -7.23 -18.29 9.34
CA LYS A 400 -6.72 -19.67 9.48
C LYS A 400 -5.18 -19.75 9.48
N GLU A 401 -4.47 -18.79 8.88
CA GLU A 401 -3.00 -18.72 8.86
C GLU A 401 -2.39 -18.44 10.25
N TYR A 402 -3.03 -17.57 11.05
CA TYR A 402 -2.73 -17.38 12.46
C TYR A 402 -2.75 -18.72 13.21
N PHE A 403 -3.79 -19.54 12.96
CA PHE A 403 -3.98 -20.82 13.64
C PHE A 403 -3.13 -21.96 13.05
N ASN A 404 -2.80 -21.93 11.77
CA ASN A 404 -1.91 -22.92 11.13
C ASN A 404 -0.44 -22.77 11.57
N GLU A 405 0.04 -21.56 11.84
CA GLU A 405 1.36 -21.35 12.46
C GLU A 405 1.35 -21.71 13.96
N ILE A 406 0.26 -21.41 14.67
CA ILE A 406 0.04 -21.80 16.08
C ILE A 406 0.01 -23.32 16.24
N LEU A 407 -0.55 -24.06 15.27
CA LEU A 407 -0.59 -25.52 15.27
C LEU A 407 0.81 -26.18 15.23
N GLN A 408 1.86 -25.48 14.79
CA GLN A 408 3.25 -25.98 14.83
C GLN A 408 4.03 -25.58 16.09
N TYR A 409 3.61 -24.54 16.83
CA TYR A 409 4.40 -23.96 17.94
C TYR A 409 3.77 -24.10 19.34
N TYR A 410 2.54 -24.59 19.45
CA TYR A 410 1.88 -24.81 20.75
C TYR A 410 2.17 -26.18 21.39
N ASP A 411 3.10 -26.95 20.82
CA ASP A 411 3.66 -28.08 21.55
C ASP A 411 4.75 -27.57 22.52
N VAL A 412 4.74 -28.12 23.73
CA VAL A 412 5.59 -27.88 24.90
C VAL A 412 5.52 -26.54 25.65
N GLY A 413 5.04 -26.61 26.90
CA GLY A 413 5.04 -25.56 27.91
C GLY A 413 6.43 -25.05 28.30
N ALA A 414 7.02 -24.19 27.47
CA ALA A 414 8.22 -23.45 27.79
C ALA A 414 7.85 -22.17 28.57
N THR A 415 8.05 -22.22 29.88
CA THR A 415 8.41 -21.02 30.62
C THR A 415 9.63 -20.40 29.95
N VAL A 416 9.49 -19.15 29.47
CA VAL A 416 10.61 -18.36 28.95
C VAL A 416 11.62 -18.22 30.08
N ARG A 417 12.71 -18.99 30.03
CA ARG A 417 13.87 -18.76 30.90
C ARG A 417 14.63 -17.56 30.34
N GLU A 418 14.96 -16.63 31.24
CA GLU A 418 15.86 -15.51 30.96
C GLU A 418 17.15 -15.99 30.27
N ASN A 419 17.56 -15.20 29.28
CA ASN A 419 18.81 -15.31 28.53
C ASN A 419 20.01 -15.69 29.41
N GLN A 420 20.79 -16.68 28.98
CA GLN A 420 22.23 -16.69 29.22
C GLN A 420 23.01 -17.18 27.99
N GLY A 421 23.78 -16.26 27.40
CA GLY A 421 25.10 -16.52 26.82
C GLY A 421 25.18 -17.18 25.43
N PRO A 422 26.28 -16.95 24.69
CA PRO A 422 26.30 -16.98 23.23
C PRO A 422 26.76 -18.33 22.66
N GLY A 423 26.10 -18.82 21.62
CA GLY A 423 26.58 -20.02 20.91
C GLY A 423 25.75 -20.42 19.69
N GLY A 424 26.28 -20.09 18.50
CA GLY A 424 26.17 -20.94 17.30
C GLY A 424 24.94 -20.76 16.39
N PRO A 425 25.13 -20.86 15.05
CA PRO A 425 24.10 -20.51 14.07
C PRO A 425 23.20 -21.71 13.74
N GLY A 426 21.89 -21.53 13.91
CA GLY A 426 20.89 -22.48 13.46
C GLY A 426 19.50 -21.93 13.74
N ASN A 427 18.77 -21.61 12.67
CA ASN A 427 17.38 -21.13 12.62
C ASN A 427 16.53 -21.47 13.85
N GLN A 428 16.42 -20.52 14.79
CA GLN A 428 15.26 -20.35 15.65
C GLN A 428 15.14 -18.85 15.91
N ILE A 429 14.16 -18.20 15.31
CA ILE A 429 13.74 -16.85 15.73
C ILE A 429 12.68 -17.11 16.81
N PRO A 430 12.99 -16.99 18.11
CA PRO A 430 11.95 -17.04 19.12
C PRO A 430 11.17 -15.74 18.98
N LYS A 431 9.94 -15.80 18.44
CA LYS A 431 9.05 -14.63 18.30
C LYS A 431 8.97 -13.94 19.67
N ARG A 432 9.52 -12.73 19.75
CA ARG A 432 9.69 -11.99 20.99
C ARG A 432 8.32 -11.47 21.44
N THR A 433 7.63 -12.18 22.33
CA THR A 433 6.43 -11.62 22.98
C THR A 433 6.88 -10.44 23.83
N VAL A 434 6.38 -9.23 23.54
CA VAL A 434 6.59 -8.08 24.41
C VAL A 434 5.70 -8.30 25.63
N VAL A 435 6.30 -8.29 26.82
CA VAL A 435 5.56 -8.42 28.08
C VAL A 435 4.52 -7.31 28.12
N SER A 436 3.26 -7.69 28.37
CA SER A 436 2.17 -6.72 28.46
C SER A 436 2.53 -5.60 29.44
N PRO A 437 2.36 -4.32 29.08
CA PRO A 437 2.56 -3.21 30.02
C PRO A 437 1.51 -3.21 31.15
N ILE A 438 0.47 -4.03 31.01
CA ILE A 438 -0.52 -4.32 32.06
C ILE A 438 -0.21 -5.71 32.62
N PRO A 439 0.31 -5.84 33.86
CA PRO A 439 0.66 -7.14 34.42
C PRO A 439 -0.59 -7.93 34.84
N VAL A 440 -0.48 -9.26 34.79
CA VAL A 440 -1.44 -10.16 35.43
C VAL A 440 -1.37 -9.94 36.96
N PRO A 441 -2.49 -9.66 37.64
CA PRO A 441 -2.50 -9.50 39.09
C PRO A 441 -1.93 -10.72 39.81
N SER A 442 -1.10 -10.53 40.83
CA SER A 442 -0.48 -11.64 41.57
C SER A 442 -1.48 -12.55 42.29
N ILE A 443 -2.71 -12.06 42.50
CA ILE A 443 -3.81 -12.81 43.13
C ILE A 443 -4.66 -13.57 42.11
N TYR A 444 -4.43 -13.36 40.81
CA TYR A 444 -5.14 -14.07 39.75
C TYR A 444 -4.73 -15.54 39.72
N ARG A 445 -5.71 -16.45 39.64
CA ARG A 445 -5.49 -17.90 39.62
C ARG A 445 -6.04 -18.47 38.33
N TYR A 446 -5.17 -18.64 37.35
CA TYR A 446 -5.55 -19.19 36.04
C TYR A 446 -6.16 -20.59 36.16
N ASP A 447 -7.35 -20.76 35.58
CA ASP A 447 -8.06 -22.03 35.41
C ASP A 447 -8.51 -22.20 33.94
N PRO A 448 -7.76 -22.98 33.13
CA PRO A 448 -8.06 -23.17 31.72
C PRO A 448 -9.32 -23.99 31.43
N ASN A 449 -9.89 -24.67 32.43
CA ASN A 449 -11.01 -25.60 32.24
C ASN A 449 -12.37 -24.91 32.34
N TRP A 450 -12.39 -23.58 32.30
CA TRP A 450 -13.65 -22.86 32.28
C TRP A 450 -14.38 -23.11 30.96
N HIS A 451 -15.61 -23.61 31.07
CA HIS A 451 -16.47 -23.94 29.94
C HIS A 451 -17.85 -23.29 30.07
N GLY A 452 -17.91 -22.03 30.53
CA GLY A 452 -19.14 -21.24 30.50
C GLY A 452 -20.09 -21.38 31.68
N THR A 453 -19.81 -22.24 32.68
CA THR A 453 -20.78 -22.55 33.75
C THR A 453 -20.18 -22.75 35.16
N GLY A 454 -18.91 -22.37 35.40
CA GLY A 454 -18.23 -22.55 36.69
C GLY A 454 -18.07 -21.27 37.52
N ASP A 455 -17.79 -21.41 38.82
CA ASP A 455 -17.69 -20.31 39.81
C ASP A 455 -16.46 -19.38 39.63
N SER A 456 -15.53 -19.70 38.73
CA SER A 456 -14.27 -18.96 38.52
C SER A 456 -14.19 -18.46 37.10
N LEU A 457 -14.12 -17.15 36.88
CA LEU A 457 -13.95 -16.52 35.56
C LEU A 457 -12.48 -16.45 35.13
N ASN A 458 -11.57 -17.07 35.87
CA ASN A 458 -10.13 -16.86 35.74
C ASN A 458 -9.49 -17.68 34.60
N ASP A 459 -10.03 -17.62 33.39
CA ASP A 459 -9.54 -18.38 32.23
C ASP A 459 -8.80 -17.55 31.19
N TYR A 460 -8.57 -16.26 31.47
CA TYR A 460 -8.13 -15.21 30.55
C TYR A 460 -9.04 -15.12 29.31
N CYS A 461 -9.39 -13.90 28.91
CA CYS A 461 -9.95 -13.54 27.60
C CYS A 461 -10.97 -14.59 27.13
N THR A 462 -11.99 -14.85 27.92
CA THR A 462 -13.00 -15.86 27.63
C THR A 462 -13.51 -15.75 26.18
N TRP A 463 -13.59 -16.87 25.45
CA TRP A 463 -14.00 -16.94 24.04
C TRP A 463 -13.11 -16.16 23.06
N SER A 464 -11.89 -15.79 23.49
CA SER A 464 -10.94 -15.01 22.71
C SER A 464 -9.49 -15.49 22.93
N PRO A 465 -8.56 -15.26 21.99
CA PRO A 465 -7.15 -15.52 22.22
C PRO A 465 -6.57 -14.66 23.36
N ASP A 466 -5.48 -15.15 23.97
CA ASP A 466 -4.75 -14.48 25.05
C ASP A 466 -3.85 -13.34 24.56
N ASP A 467 -3.57 -13.32 23.26
CA ASP A 467 -2.65 -12.39 22.64
C ASP A 467 -3.10 -12.12 21.19
N PHE A 468 -2.69 -10.97 20.67
CA PHE A 468 -2.76 -10.66 19.24
C PHE A 468 -1.38 -10.89 18.62
N ARG A 469 -1.35 -11.61 17.48
CA ARG A 469 -0.13 -11.76 16.66
C ARG A 469 -0.40 -11.24 15.25
N PRO A 470 0.43 -10.32 14.76
CA PRO A 470 0.35 -9.87 13.38
C PRO A 470 0.83 -10.97 12.43
N ALA A 471 0.42 -10.86 11.17
CA ALA A 471 0.91 -11.73 10.09
C ALA A 471 2.42 -11.51 9.81
N ASP A 472 2.93 -10.31 10.12
CA ASP A 472 4.37 -10.06 10.11
C ASP A 472 5.06 -10.89 11.21
N VAL A 473 5.76 -11.94 10.79
CA VAL A 473 6.46 -12.87 11.68
C VAL A 473 7.56 -12.24 12.51
N TYR A 474 8.03 -11.04 12.15
CA TYR A 474 9.05 -10.30 12.89
C TYR A 474 8.45 -9.34 13.93
N ALA A 475 7.18 -8.96 13.79
CA ALA A 475 6.53 -8.09 14.74
C ALA A 475 6.15 -8.87 16.02
N PRO A 476 6.34 -8.26 17.21
CA PRO A 476 6.06 -8.92 18.48
C PRO A 476 4.56 -9.20 18.65
N ALA A 477 4.23 -10.24 19.41
CA ALA A 477 2.85 -10.46 19.86
C ALA A 477 2.46 -9.46 20.96
N ALA A 478 1.24 -8.95 20.90
CA ALA A 478 0.63 -8.12 21.93
C ALA A 478 -0.08 -9.01 22.96
N ASP A 479 0.49 -9.08 24.17
CA ASP A 479 0.00 -9.92 25.26
C ASP A 479 -1.19 -9.28 25.99
N PHE A 480 -2.38 -9.90 25.88
CA PHE A 480 -3.63 -9.43 26.48
C PHE A 480 -4.00 -10.15 27.79
N ARG A 481 -3.16 -11.06 28.29
CA ARG A 481 -3.44 -11.80 29.54
C ARG A 481 -3.66 -10.88 30.74
N GLY A 482 -2.88 -9.80 30.86
CA GLY A 482 -3.05 -8.82 31.94
C GLY A 482 -4.40 -8.09 31.91
N PRO A 483 -4.74 -7.40 30.80
CA PRO A 483 -6.06 -6.80 30.61
C PRO A 483 -7.21 -7.77 30.88
N CYS A 484 -7.10 -9.01 30.41
CA CYS A 484 -8.13 -10.01 30.59
C CYS A 484 -8.26 -10.50 32.04
N ALA A 485 -7.15 -10.82 32.72
CA ALA A 485 -7.20 -11.20 34.14
C ALA A 485 -7.79 -10.08 35.02
N ASN A 486 -7.47 -8.83 34.70
CA ASN A 486 -8.08 -7.68 35.35
C ASN A 486 -9.59 -7.61 35.13
N HIS A 487 -10.08 -8.01 33.96
CA HIS A 487 -11.49 -8.02 33.59
C HIS A 487 -12.22 -9.17 34.29
N ASP A 488 -11.68 -10.38 34.27
CA ASP A 488 -12.22 -11.56 34.96
C ASP A 488 -12.42 -11.28 36.46
N MET A 489 -11.38 -10.76 37.13
CA MET A 489 -11.48 -10.37 38.55
C MET A 489 -12.44 -9.21 38.79
N CYS A 490 -12.61 -8.32 37.81
CA CYS A 490 -13.59 -7.24 37.87
C CYS A 490 -15.01 -7.80 37.81
N TYR A 491 -15.26 -8.76 36.93
CA TYR A 491 -16.56 -9.44 36.82
C TYR A 491 -16.86 -10.32 38.03
N GLU A 492 -15.87 -10.97 38.65
CA GLU A 492 -16.10 -11.63 39.94
C GLU A 492 -16.59 -10.63 41.01
N ALA A 493 -16.08 -9.39 40.99
CA ALA A 493 -16.53 -8.33 41.88
C ALA A 493 -17.95 -7.84 41.53
N VAL A 494 -18.33 -7.86 40.24
CA VAL A 494 -19.71 -7.62 39.77
C VAL A 494 -20.64 -8.71 40.30
N ASN A 495 -20.25 -10.00 40.18
CA ASN A 495 -21.01 -11.14 40.70
C ASN A 495 -21.21 -11.07 42.22
N ARG A 496 -20.29 -10.41 42.94
CA ARG A 496 -20.40 -10.13 44.39
C ARG A 496 -21.17 -8.84 44.72
N GLY A 497 -21.68 -8.11 43.72
CA GLY A 497 -22.43 -6.85 43.89
C GLY A 497 -21.58 -5.65 44.31
N THR A 498 -20.26 -5.72 44.10
CA THR A 498 -19.30 -4.68 44.55
C THR A 498 -18.78 -3.79 43.41
N ARG A 499 -19.21 -4.04 42.17
CA ARG A 499 -18.75 -3.31 41.00
C ARG A 499 -19.81 -3.25 39.90
N ASP A 500 -19.67 -2.27 39.02
CA ASP A 500 -20.52 -2.08 37.85
C ASP A 500 -19.91 -2.75 36.61
N ARG A 501 -20.76 -3.35 35.78
CA ARG A 501 -20.36 -4.06 34.56
C ARG A 501 -19.75 -3.11 33.53
N GLY A 502 -20.39 -1.96 33.28
CA GLY A 502 -19.92 -0.96 32.32
C GLY A 502 -18.55 -0.39 32.70
N TYR A 503 -18.27 -0.26 34.01
CA TYR A 503 -16.92 0.06 34.48
C TYR A 503 -15.89 -1.01 34.07
N CYS A 504 -16.20 -2.30 34.29
CA CYS A 504 -15.28 -3.39 33.96
C CYS A 504 -15.00 -3.43 32.45
N ASP A 505 -16.05 -3.34 31.64
CA ASP A 505 -15.96 -3.40 30.18
C ASP A 505 -15.20 -2.21 29.60
N SER A 506 -15.51 -0.99 30.03
CA SER A 506 -14.80 0.21 29.56
C SER A 506 -13.32 0.24 29.97
N LYS A 507 -12.99 -0.33 31.14
CA LYS A 507 -11.59 -0.52 31.56
C LYS A 507 -10.88 -1.55 30.68
N PHE A 508 -11.54 -2.67 30.39
CA PHE A 508 -10.95 -3.75 29.61
C PHE A 508 -10.58 -3.30 28.20
N LEU A 509 -11.51 -2.70 27.45
CA LEU A 509 -11.22 -2.22 26.10
C LEU A 509 -10.07 -1.19 26.08
N ARG A 510 -10.06 -0.25 27.04
CA ARG A 510 -8.99 0.74 27.17
C ARG A 510 -7.64 0.08 27.43
N GLU A 511 -7.59 -0.97 28.25
CA GLU A 511 -6.37 -1.72 28.52
C GLU A 511 -5.88 -2.50 27.29
N LEU A 512 -6.79 -3.11 26.52
CA LEU A 512 -6.43 -3.75 25.25
C LEU A 512 -5.79 -2.77 24.27
N TYR A 513 -6.42 -1.60 24.06
CA TYR A 513 -5.85 -0.56 23.19
C TYR A 513 -4.51 -0.03 23.70
N TYR A 514 -4.34 0.08 25.01
CA TYR A 514 -3.08 0.51 25.60
C TYR A 514 -1.96 -0.47 25.29
N VAL A 515 -2.20 -1.79 25.41
CA VAL A 515 -1.24 -2.82 24.99
C VAL A 515 -0.86 -2.64 23.52
N CYS A 516 -1.83 -2.48 22.63
CA CYS A 516 -1.56 -2.27 21.19
C CYS A 516 -0.65 -1.06 20.94
N SER A 517 -0.97 0.08 21.55
CA SER A 517 -0.19 1.32 21.39
C SER A 517 1.20 1.29 22.04
N HIS A 518 1.44 0.35 22.94
CA HIS A 518 2.72 0.18 23.61
C HIS A 518 3.64 -0.79 22.86
N VAL A 519 3.04 -1.82 22.25
CA VAL A 519 3.77 -2.88 21.55
C VAL A 519 4.16 -2.43 20.13
N TYR A 520 3.34 -1.62 19.48
CA TYR A 520 3.54 -1.18 18.09
C TYR A 520 3.71 0.32 17.97
N ASP A 521 4.45 0.74 16.94
CA ASP A 521 4.63 2.15 16.63
C ASP A 521 3.27 2.81 16.37
N ARG A 522 3.11 4.01 16.94
CA ARG A 522 1.84 4.73 16.88
C ARG A 522 1.51 5.10 15.43
N GLY A 523 0.32 4.73 14.97
CA GLY A 523 -0.14 4.95 13.60
C GLY A 523 0.38 3.93 12.59
N SER A 524 1.14 2.91 13.04
CA SER A 524 1.51 1.80 12.17
C SER A 524 0.27 0.98 11.79
N GLY A 525 0.27 0.39 10.60
CA GLY A 525 -0.79 -0.52 10.17
C GLY A 525 -0.98 -1.69 11.14
N VAL A 526 0.09 -2.15 11.78
CA VAL A 526 0.06 -3.23 12.77
C VAL A 526 -0.63 -2.79 14.08
N GLU A 527 -0.41 -1.56 14.55
CA GLU A 527 -1.18 -1.02 15.70
C GLU A 527 -2.68 -0.99 15.39
N GLY A 528 -3.05 -0.53 14.19
CA GLY A 528 -4.44 -0.51 13.72
C GLY A 528 -5.07 -1.91 13.69
N GLN A 529 -4.35 -2.90 13.17
CA GLN A 529 -4.79 -4.30 13.18
C GLN A 529 -4.98 -4.83 14.61
N CYS A 530 -4.05 -4.53 15.52
CA CYS A 530 -4.15 -4.94 16.91
C CYS A 530 -5.41 -4.37 17.58
N ARG A 531 -5.69 -3.07 17.38
CA ARG A 531 -6.90 -2.43 17.93
C ARG A 531 -8.18 -3.00 17.36
N SER A 532 -8.21 -3.24 16.05
CA SER A 532 -9.34 -3.93 15.39
C SER A 532 -9.60 -5.32 15.98
N ARG A 533 -8.55 -6.11 16.24
CA ARG A 533 -8.70 -7.43 16.86
C ARG A 533 -9.12 -7.32 18.32
N ALA A 534 -8.61 -6.34 19.05
CA ALA A 534 -9.04 -6.05 20.41
C ALA A 534 -10.55 -5.76 20.50
N GLU A 535 -11.14 -5.09 19.51
CA GLU A 535 -12.60 -4.84 19.45
C GLU A 535 -13.43 -6.12 19.29
N LEU A 536 -12.97 -7.06 18.44
CA LEU A 536 -13.58 -8.39 18.31
C LEU A 536 -13.45 -9.19 19.61
N TYR A 537 -12.27 -9.17 20.22
CA TYR A 537 -11.97 -9.90 21.44
C TYR A 537 -12.84 -9.36 22.58
N TYR A 538 -12.91 -8.04 22.72
CA TYR A 538 -13.79 -7.34 23.64
C TYR A 538 -15.25 -7.74 23.47
N SER A 539 -15.75 -7.78 22.23
CA SER A 539 -17.14 -8.17 21.94
C SER A 539 -17.41 -9.64 22.30
N ALA A 540 -16.48 -10.55 22.02
CA ALA A 540 -16.61 -11.98 22.36
C ALA A 540 -16.57 -12.24 23.87
N VAL A 541 -15.64 -11.60 24.59
CA VAL A 541 -15.50 -11.72 26.05
C VAL A 541 -16.76 -11.18 26.73
N ARG A 542 -17.24 -9.99 26.36
CA ARG A 542 -18.49 -9.43 26.92
C ARG A 542 -19.68 -10.35 26.71
N LYS A 543 -19.81 -10.93 25.51
CA LYS A 543 -20.86 -11.88 25.19
C LYS A 543 -20.80 -13.12 26.07
N ALA A 544 -19.61 -13.64 26.34
CA ALA A 544 -19.40 -14.83 27.16
C ALA A 544 -19.85 -14.63 28.61
N HIS A 545 -19.72 -13.41 29.15
CA HIS A 545 -20.19 -13.07 30.49
C HIS A 545 -21.68 -12.71 30.56
N GLY A 546 -22.42 -12.85 29.44
CA GLY A 546 -23.89 -12.75 29.37
C GLY A 546 -24.39 -11.32 29.52
N ASP A 547 -24.30 -10.52 28.46
CA ASP A 547 -24.92 -9.17 28.36
C ASP A 547 -26.40 -9.14 28.76
#